data_AF-A0A6J7T7Y4-F1
#
_entry.id   AF-A0A6J7T7Y4-F1
#
_cell.length_a   1.000
_cell.length_b   1.000
_cell.length_c   1.000
_cell.angle_alpha   90.00
_cell.angle_beta   90.00
_cell.angle_gamma   90.00
#
_symmetry.space_group_name_H-M   'P 1'
#
loop_
_entity.id
_entity.type
_entity.pdbx_description
1 polymer ?
#
loop_
_entity_poly.entity_id
_entity_poly.type
_entity_poly.pdbx_seq_one_letter_code
_entity_poly.pdbx_strand_id
1 'polypeptide(L)' 'MEAAAVAYVCEMMSTPVMAVKAITDLVDHPTATAEQFTANLTMASRQLGENLLKIMDFCAPRSVRDLDG' A
#
# COMPACT_ATOMS: atom_id res chain seq x y z
N MET A 1 2.96 6.54 7.25
CA MET A 1 3.00 7.95 6.83
C MET A 1 4.19 8.28 5.89
N GLU A 2 4.47 7.46 4.87
CA GLU A 2 5.75 7.55 4.10
C GLU A 2 5.54 7.74 2.58
N ALA A 3 4.37 7.35 2.05
CA ALA A 3 4.16 7.18 0.62
C ALA A 3 4.45 8.44 -0.22
N ALA A 4 4.13 9.64 0.29
CA ALA A 4 4.39 10.89 -0.42
C ALA A 4 5.90 11.16 -0.59
N ALA A 5 6.72 10.88 0.43
CA ALA A 5 8.16 11.05 0.34
C ALA A 5 8.80 10.05 -0.63
N VAL A 6 8.33 8.79 -0.60
CA VAL A 6 8.75 7.77 -1.58
C VAL A 6 8.38 8.21 -3.00
N ALA A 7 7.14 8.65 -3.21
CA ALA A 7 6.68 9.13 -4.51
C ALA A 7 7.49 10.32 -5.03
N TYR A 8 7.81 11.28 -4.15
CA TYR A 8 8.63 12.43 -4.49
C TYR A 8 10.04 12.03 -4.97
N VAL A 9 10.68 11.07 -4.32
CA VAL A 9 12.00 10.55 -4.77
C VAL A 9 11.87 9.82 -6.11
N CYS A 10 10.84 8.98 -6.27
CA CYS A 10 10.57 8.29 -7.53
C CYS A 10 10.32 9.27 -8.69
N GLU A 11 9.59 10.36 -8.44
CA GLU A 11 9.36 11.44 -9.41
C GLU A 11 10.68 12.09 -9.84
N MET A 12 11.54 12.50 -8.90
CA MET A 12 12.86 13.06 -9.20
C MET A 12 13.73 12.12 -10.06
N MET A 13 13.53 10.80 -9.89
CA MET A 13 14.27 9.76 -10.61
C MET A 13 13.57 9.26 -11.88
N SER A 14 12.42 9.84 -12.26
CA SER A 14 11.57 9.35 -13.36
C SER A 14 11.25 7.84 -13.26
N THR A 15 11.07 7.34 -12.04
CA THR A 15 10.76 5.93 -11.76
C THR A 15 9.27 5.79 -11.48
N PRO A 16 8.52 4.95 -12.23
CA PRO A 16 7.14 4.65 -11.94
C PRO A 16 6.97 4.05 -10.53
N VAL A 17 5.95 4.48 -9.81
CA VAL A 17 5.71 4.07 -8.42
C VAL A 17 4.22 3.84 -8.16
N MET A 18 3.92 2.78 -7.42
CA MET A 18 2.57 2.46 -6.93
C MET A 18 2.64 2.22 -5.42
N ALA A 19 1.71 2.82 -4.67
CA ALA A 19 1.58 2.60 -3.24
C ALA A 19 0.40 1.67 -2.95
N VAL A 20 0.66 0.56 -2.24
CA VAL A 20 -0.36 -0.33 -1.71
C VAL A 20 -0.38 -0.17 -0.19
N LYS A 21 -1.54 0.18 0.39
CA LYS A 21 -1.68 0.42 1.82
C LYS A 21 -2.84 -0.41 2.37
N ALA A 22 -2.60 -1.10 3.48
CA ALA A 22 -3.66 -1.74 4.26
C ALA A 22 -4.16 -0.78 5.35
N ILE A 23 -5.47 -0.72 5.51
CA ILE A 23 -6.12 0.04 6.58
C ILE A 23 -6.03 -0.77 7.87
N THR A 24 -5.57 -0.14 8.94
CA THR A 24 -5.43 -0.74 10.28
C THR A 24 -6.32 -0.07 11.30
N ASP A 25 -6.64 1.19 11.08
CA ASP A 25 -7.50 2.01 11.92
C ASP A 25 -8.38 2.93 11.08
N LEU A 26 -9.55 3.26 11.61
CA LEU A 26 -10.44 4.28 11.08
C LEU A 26 -10.26 5.56 11.91
N VAL A 27 -9.75 6.61 11.27
CA VAL A 27 -9.41 7.88 11.92
C VAL A 27 -10.63 8.62 12.45
N ASP A 28 -11.79 8.40 11.83
CA ASP A 28 -13.08 8.98 12.17
C ASP A 28 -13.91 8.12 13.15
N HIS A 29 -13.38 6.98 13.59
CA HIS A 29 -14.04 6.11 14.56
C HIS A 29 -13.76 6.55 16.01
N PRO A 30 -14.71 6.37 16.96
CA PRO A 30 -14.54 6.83 18.35
C PRO A 30 -13.41 6.13 19.13
N THR A 31 -13.07 4.89 18.80
CA THR A 31 -11.97 4.15 19.44
C THR A 31 -10.62 4.77 19.06
N ALA A 32 -9.68 4.84 20.00
CA ALA A 32 -8.35 5.39 19.75
C ALA A 32 -7.65 4.66 18.58
N THR A 33 -7.04 5.43 17.68
CA THR A 33 -6.33 4.90 16.50
C THR A 33 -5.23 3.93 16.86
N ALA A 34 -4.48 4.22 17.93
CA ALA A 34 -3.42 3.33 18.42
C ALA A 34 -3.95 1.95 18.84
N GLU A 35 -5.12 1.90 19.49
CA GLU A 35 -5.74 0.64 19.91
C GLU A 35 -6.21 -0.17 18.70
N GLN A 36 -6.91 0.48 17.76
CA GLN A 36 -7.33 -0.15 16.50
C GLN A 36 -6.13 -0.66 15.70
N PHE A 37 -5.09 0.17 15.58
CA PHE A 37 -3.85 -0.18 14.88
C PHE A 37 -3.24 -1.45 15.46
N THR A 38 -2.99 -1.50 16.78
CA THR A 38 -2.38 -2.67 17.43
C THR A 38 -3.28 -3.91 17.30
N ALA A 39 -4.59 -3.77 17.48
CA ALA A 39 -5.53 -4.89 17.36
C ALA A 39 -5.58 -5.48 15.93
N ASN A 40 -5.46 -4.62 14.91
CA ASN A 40 -5.63 -5.02 13.51
C ASN A 40 -4.32 -5.28 12.77
N LEU A 41 -3.17 -4.89 13.32
CA LEU A 41 -1.87 -4.94 12.62
C LEU A 41 -1.57 -6.31 12.03
N THR A 42 -1.76 -7.39 12.79
CA THR A 42 -1.52 -8.76 12.32
C THR A 42 -2.41 -9.13 11.14
N MET A 43 -3.71 -8.85 11.24
CA MET A 43 -4.68 -9.14 10.19
C MET A 43 -4.37 -8.32 8.92
N ALA A 44 -4.18 -7.00 9.07
CA ALA A 44 -3.90 -6.10 7.96
C ALA A 44 -2.58 -6.44 7.26
N SER A 45 -1.55 -6.83 8.01
CA SER A 45 -0.25 -7.24 7.45
C SER A 45 -0.37 -8.54 6.65
N ARG A 46 -1.10 -9.54 7.17
CA ARG A 46 -1.38 -10.78 6.43
C ARG A 46 -2.13 -10.47 5.13
N GLN A 47 -3.19 -9.66 5.21
CA GLN A 47 -4.01 -9.34 4.06
C GLN A 47 -3.24 -8.53 3.01
N LEU A 48 -2.36 -7.63 3.46
CA LEU A 48 -1.45 -6.88 2.58
C LEU A 48 -0.52 -7.84 1.85
N GLY A 49 0.14 -8.77 2.57
CA GLY A 49 1.04 -9.76 1.97
C GLY A 49 0.35 -10.64 0.92
N GLU A 50 -0.84 -11.19 1.25
CA GLU A 50 -1.61 -12.03 0.33
C GLU A 50 -2.02 -11.27 -0.95
N ASN A 51 -2.39 -9.99 -0.84
CA ASN A 51 -2.76 -9.20 -2.02
C ASN A 51 -1.56 -8.70 -2.81
N LEU A 52 -0.43 -8.42 -2.15
CA LEU A 52 0.81 -8.06 -2.84
C LEU A 52 1.29 -9.17 -3.77
N LEU A 53 1.17 -10.44 -3.38
CA LEU A 53 1.49 -11.56 -4.28
C LEU A 53 0.62 -11.55 -5.53
N LYS A 54 -0.70 -11.34 -5.38
CA LYS A 54 -1.63 -11.25 -6.53
C LYS A 54 -1.31 -10.06 -7.43
N ILE A 55 -0.93 -8.92 -6.85
CA ILE A 55 -0.51 -7.73 -7.60
C ILE A 55 0.78 -8.01 -8.36
N MET A 56 1.75 -8.68 -7.74
CA MET A 56 2.98 -9.09 -8.41
C MET A 56 2.72 -10.04 -9.57
N ASP A 57 1.87 -11.06 -9.38
CA ASP A 57 1.49 -11.99 -10.45
C ASP A 57 0.78 -11.27 -11.60
N PHE A 58 -0.04 -10.26 -11.29
CA PHE A 58 -0.66 -9.40 -12.29
C PHE A 58 0.37 -8.52 -13.02
N CYS A 59 1.34 -7.92 -12.31
CA CYS A 59 2.32 -7.03 -12.93
C CYS A 59 3.42 -7.77 -13.70
N ALA A 60 3.82 -8.97 -13.28
CA ALA A 60 4.97 -9.70 -13.83
C ALA A 60 4.99 -9.85 -15.37
N PRO A 61 3.88 -10.17 -16.06
CA PRO A 61 3.87 -10.28 -17.52
C PRO A 61 3.60 -8.95 -18.25
N ARG A 62 3.42 -7.83 -17.53
CA ARG A 62 2.99 -6.54 -18.08
C ARG A 62 4.12 -5.52 -18.04
N SER A 63 4.18 -4.66 -19.06
CA SER A 63 4.97 -3.43 -19.00
C SER A 63 4.21 -2.35 -18.22
N VAL A 64 4.90 -1.29 -17.81
CA VAL A 64 4.25 -0.15 -17.13
C VAL A 64 3.14 0.46 -18.00
N ARG A 65 3.30 0.50 -19.32
CA ARG A 65 2.31 1.05 -20.25
C ARG A 65 1.01 0.25 -20.27
N ASP A 66 1.07 -1.05 -19.97
CA ASP A 66 -0.11 -1.92 -19.90
C ASP A 66 -0.93 -1.70 -18.61
N LEU A 67 -0.39 -0.89 -17.68
CA LEU A 67 -0.99 -0.53 -16.40
C LEU A 67 -1.50 0.92 -16.38
N ASP A 68 -1.18 1.71 -17.41
CA ASP A 68 -1.71 3.06 -17.58
C ASP A 68 -3.18 2.92 -18.05
N GLY A 69 -4.12 3.44 -17.24
CA GLY A 69 -5.56 3.38 -17.49
C GLY A 69 -6.06 4.33 -18.58
#